data_AF-A0A443HR72-F1
#
_entry.id   AF-A0A443HR72-F1
#
_cell.length_a   1.000
_cell.length_b   1.000
_cell.length_c   1.000
_cell.angle_alpha   90.00
_cell.angle_beta   90.00
_cell.angle_gamma   90.00
#
_symmetry.space_group_name_H-M   'P 1'
#
loop_
_entity.id
_entity.type
_entity.pdbx_description
1 polymer ?
#
loop_
_entity_poly.entity_id
_entity_poly.type
_entity_poly.pdbx_seq_one_letter_code
_entity_poly.pdbx_strand_id
1 'polypeptide(L)'
;MLSQLPVELIQQIFYYADTPSYLQAAYSCRRLYEAAAGCREVVIHHLEETPGSTLLADPLETKELWLLLRQRAAKLLYGADARASRTLHIAEGRAIDPRACAITTSGNVNLALAFKGDGIVRTYFTRNGLLFPRGVLRPPYDQPGRIEILRVAFASDNSVAVLHRFIPEIETNEDDMHHPFIRQALQSPPEPELYVVHYETDSSEDHLTVYSLTDHDEYEPLALAVANKYKFAISWQHSHDSSVHEVVLYDGIPDAQAEENSVTCLRYVSNVIADEGGDIPANVNNAARRSHASFHPRPWSAVSHMTFNDRDSQLLYYHTGCTVYDHYQSLDNGTLSMVSRLRHNYSWSWLTPQLILTFSIGIPFAALHATQDIPRISNNNTNVTVCDWKYLAFGLGRDRLNQSIYPCILRAEARCRAVNCGHVVNLDRGRRLTDWKVVARLRHYPEETVATNSVGCIVATSPNGNRIAVANWKTVYIWALEPEVLIEENATGFYPDSSKLREDLKVINLDPIVLQLDAVCFKLSFTTREDELLAVTDRGLMYWDIGPGGTGARMTRSLDLDGRGGTWVQSDRV
;
A
#
# COMPACT_ATOMS: atom_id res chain seq x y z
N MET A 1 -22.92 -27.72 23.42
CA MET A 1 -24.05 -28.24 22.63
C MET A 1 -23.60 -29.30 21.63
N LEU A 2 -22.68 -29.01 20.70
CA LEU A 2 -22.18 -30.00 19.72
C LEU A 2 -21.49 -31.23 20.35
N SER A 3 -20.73 -31.07 21.43
CA SER A 3 -20.00 -32.17 22.10
C SER A 3 -20.89 -33.22 22.77
N GLN A 4 -22.19 -32.96 22.93
CA GLN A 4 -23.16 -33.86 23.54
C GLN A 4 -23.85 -34.76 22.51
N LEU A 5 -23.65 -34.52 21.23
CA LEU A 5 -24.23 -35.31 20.15
C LEU A 5 -23.44 -36.62 19.92
N PRO A 6 -24.10 -37.68 19.41
CA PRO A 6 -23.44 -38.86 18.83
C PRO A 6 -22.42 -38.48 17.76
N VAL A 7 -21.36 -39.29 17.60
CA VAL A 7 -20.24 -38.97 16.69
C VAL A 7 -20.69 -38.91 15.23
N GLU A 8 -21.69 -39.72 14.88
CA GLU A 8 -22.28 -39.80 13.54
C GLU A 8 -23.00 -38.49 13.19
N LEU A 9 -23.76 -37.92 14.13
CA LEU A 9 -24.41 -36.62 13.93
C LEU A 9 -23.38 -35.48 13.86
N ILE A 10 -22.30 -35.56 14.65
CA ILE A 10 -21.20 -34.59 14.58
C ILE A 10 -20.54 -34.64 13.20
N GLN A 11 -20.25 -35.84 12.68
CA GLN A 11 -19.64 -36.03 11.36
C GLN A 11 -20.56 -35.55 10.23
N GLN A 12 -21.87 -35.78 10.35
CA GLN A 12 -22.84 -35.25 9.39
C GLN A 12 -22.91 -33.72 9.43
N ILE A 13 -22.87 -33.10 10.61
CA ILE A 13 -22.78 -31.64 10.73
C ILE A 13 -21.50 -31.12 10.09
N PHE A 14 -20.37 -31.79 10.32
CA PHE A 14 -19.09 -31.43 9.70
C PHE A 14 -19.12 -31.54 8.18
N TYR A 15 -19.72 -32.60 7.63
CA TYR A 15 -19.86 -32.78 6.18
C TYR A 15 -20.58 -31.60 5.49
N TYR A 16 -21.56 -30.98 6.14
CA TYR A 16 -22.31 -29.84 5.58
C TYR A 16 -21.78 -28.46 6.00
N ALA A 17 -20.74 -28.40 6.82
CA ALA A 17 -20.09 -27.15 7.19
C ALA A 17 -19.15 -26.69 6.07
N ASP A 18 -18.90 -25.40 5.96
CA ASP A 18 -17.77 -24.90 5.17
C ASP A 18 -16.45 -25.27 5.86
N THR A 19 -15.37 -25.44 5.07
CA THR A 19 -14.07 -25.87 5.62
C THR A 19 -13.56 -24.98 6.77
N PRO A 20 -13.64 -23.63 6.71
CA PRO A 20 -13.29 -22.79 7.85
C PRO A 20 -14.04 -23.14 9.13
N SER A 21 -15.37 -23.24 9.10
CA SER A 21 -16.19 -23.60 10.27
C SER A 21 -15.91 -25.02 10.76
N TYR A 22 -15.73 -25.97 9.85
CA TYR A 22 -15.34 -27.34 10.17
C TYR A 22 -14.02 -27.37 10.97
N LEU A 23 -12.99 -26.69 10.49
CA LEU A 23 -11.69 -26.63 11.15
C LEU A 23 -11.78 -25.92 12.51
N GLN A 24 -12.51 -24.80 12.58
CA GLN A 24 -12.71 -24.07 13.83
C GLN A 24 -13.41 -24.94 14.88
N ALA A 25 -14.47 -25.67 14.49
CA ALA A 25 -15.15 -26.60 15.36
C ALA A 25 -14.25 -27.76 15.81
N ALA A 26 -13.44 -28.31 14.89
CA ALA A 26 -12.48 -29.37 15.21
C ALA A 26 -11.45 -28.93 16.27
N TYR A 27 -10.96 -27.68 16.22
CA TYR A 27 -10.00 -27.17 17.20
C TYR A 27 -10.59 -26.74 18.55
N SER A 28 -11.91 -26.71 18.67
CA SER A 28 -12.57 -26.23 19.90
C SER A 28 -12.46 -27.20 21.08
N CYS A 29 -12.48 -28.52 20.85
CA CYS A 29 -12.24 -29.52 21.89
C CYS A 29 -11.77 -30.86 21.33
N ARG A 30 -11.16 -31.68 22.20
CA ARG A 30 -10.58 -32.98 21.83
C ARG A 30 -11.56 -33.95 21.16
N ARG A 31 -12.80 -34.05 21.67
CA ARG A 31 -13.82 -34.95 21.10
C ARG A 31 -14.19 -34.56 19.66
N LEU A 32 -14.33 -33.26 19.40
CA LEU A 32 -14.64 -32.76 18.06
C LEU A 32 -13.44 -32.92 17.12
N TYR A 33 -12.22 -32.73 17.63
CA TYR A 33 -10.99 -33.01 16.89
C TYR A 33 -10.91 -34.48 16.45
N GLU A 34 -11.15 -35.42 17.37
CA GLU A 34 -11.12 -36.86 17.07
C GLU A 34 -12.22 -37.26 16.08
N ALA A 35 -13.42 -36.68 16.22
CA ALA A 35 -14.54 -36.92 15.29
C ALA A 35 -14.26 -36.38 13.87
N ALA A 36 -13.66 -35.19 13.76
CA ALA A 36 -13.27 -34.55 12.51
C ALA A 36 -12.11 -35.30 11.83
N ALA A 37 -10.97 -35.38 12.51
CA ALA A 37 -9.74 -35.94 11.96
C ALA A 37 -9.79 -37.46 11.75
N GLY A 38 -10.70 -38.17 12.43
CA GLY A 38 -10.86 -39.62 12.32
C GLY A 38 -11.73 -40.07 11.14
N CYS A 39 -12.58 -39.20 10.58
CA CYS A 39 -13.49 -39.56 9.50
C CYS A 39 -12.87 -39.29 8.13
N ARG A 40 -12.43 -40.35 7.44
CA ARG A 40 -11.76 -40.21 6.13
C ARG A 40 -12.63 -39.48 5.10
N GLU A 41 -13.91 -39.84 5.01
CA GLU A 41 -14.84 -39.28 4.01
C GLU A 41 -15.03 -37.77 4.18
N VAL A 42 -15.22 -37.32 5.43
CA VAL A 42 -15.35 -35.89 5.76
C VAL A 42 -14.04 -35.15 5.45
N VAL A 43 -12.88 -35.73 5.77
CA VAL A 43 -11.58 -35.09 5.46
C VAL A 43 -11.35 -34.96 3.96
N ILE A 44 -11.69 -35.99 3.18
CA ILE A 44 -11.58 -35.94 1.70
C ILE A 44 -12.51 -34.88 1.14
N HIS A 45 -13.76 -34.83 1.59
CA HIS A 45 -14.72 -33.81 1.15
C HIS A 45 -14.17 -32.39 1.36
N HIS A 46 -13.65 -32.08 2.56
CA HIS A 46 -13.04 -30.77 2.79
C HIS A 46 -11.74 -30.53 2.01
N LEU A 47 -10.98 -31.57 1.66
CA LEU A 47 -9.81 -31.43 0.79
C LEU A 47 -10.20 -31.08 -0.65
N GLU A 48 -11.30 -31.62 -1.15
CA GLU A 48 -11.86 -31.33 -2.48
C GLU A 48 -12.40 -29.89 -2.54
N GLU A 49 -13.04 -29.43 -1.45
CA GLU A 49 -13.55 -28.06 -1.33
C GLU A 49 -12.47 -27.02 -0.98
N THR A 50 -11.23 -27.44 -0.67
CA THR A 50 -10.14 -26.54 -0.29
C THR A 50 -9.11 -26.41 -1.41
N PRO A 51 -8.83 -25.18 -1.88
CA PRO A 51 -7.85 -24.97 -2.95
C PRO A 51 -6.50 -25.66 -2.72
N GLY A 52 -6.03 -26.38 -3.74
CA GLY A 52 -4.81 -27.19 -3.71
C GLY A 52 -4.77 -28.25 -4.81
N SER A 53 -3.59 -28.79 -5.11
CA SER A 53 -3.43 -29.84 -6.14
C SER A 53 -4.21 -31.11 -5.77
N THR A 54 -5.11 -31.55 -6.64
CA THR A 54 -5.95 -32.75 -6.43
C THR A 54 -5.23 -34.06 -6.77
N LEU A 55 -4.08 -34.00 -7.45
CA LEU A 55 -3.28 -35.17 -7.82
C LEU A 55 -2.50 -35.69 -6.60
N LEU A 56 -3.13 -36.55 -5.81
CA LEU A 56 -2.44 -37.35 -4.80
C LEU A 56 -1.70 -38.50 -5.51
N ALA A 57 -0.38 -38.46 -5.50
CA ALA A 57 0.46 -39.45 -6.18
C ALA A 57 0.36 -40.86 -5.55
N ASP A 58 -0.02 -40.95 -4.27
CA ASP A 58 -0.12 -42.18 -3.49
C ASP A 58 -1.38 -42.18 -2.58
N PRO A 59 -1.92 -43.37 -2.20
CA PRO A 59 -3.04 -43.46 -1.27
C PRO A 59 -2.61 -43.06 0.15
N LEU A 60 -2.81 -41.78 0.48
CA LEU A 60 -2.51 -41.23 1.81
C LEU A 60 -3.41 -41.80 2.90
N GLU A 61 -2.85 -42.02 4.08
CA GLU A 61 -3.60 -42.36 5.30
C GLU A 61 -4.47 -41.18 5.76
N THR A 62 -5.52 -41.43 6.55
CA THR A 62 -6.42 -40.37 7.05
C THR A 62 -5.69 -39.29 7.84
N LYS A 63 -4.66 -39.66 8.61
CA LYS A 63 -3.81 -38.70 9.36
C LYS A 63 -3.03 -37.78 8.42
N GLU A 64 -2.54 -38.31 7.31
CA GLU A 64 -1.80 -37.55 6.30
C GLU A 64 -2.73 -36.63 5.51
N LEU A 65 -3.93 -37.11 5.16
CA LEU A 65 -4.99 -36.28 4.56
C LEU A 65 -5.37 -35.11 5.48
N TRP A 66 -5.55 -35.39 6.78
CA TRP A 66 -5.83 -34.35 7.76
C TRP A 66 -4.69 -33.33 7.86
N LEU A 67 -3.44 -33.80 7.86
CA LEU A 67 -2.27 -32.92 7.85
C LEU A 67 -2.24 -32.03 6.59
N LEU A 68 -2.51 -32.61 5.42
CA LEU A 68 -2.56 -31.88 4.15
C LEU A 68 -3.66 -30.81 4.17
N LEU A 69 -4.86 -31.14 4.68
CA LEU A 69 -5.96 -30.18 4.81
C LEU A 69 -5.54 -29.00 5.69
N ARG A 70 -4.89 -29.27 6.82
CA ARG A 70 -4.38 -28.24 7.73
C ARG A 70 -3.33 -27.35 7.07
N GLN A 71 -2.44 -27.92 6.27
CA GLN A 71 -1.43 -27.16 5.53
C GLN A 71 -2.06 -26.24 4.48
N ARG A 72 -3.04 -26.73 3.71
CA ARG A 72 -3.79 -25.91 2.75
C ARG A 72 -4.58 -24.79 3.44
N ALA A 73 -5.31 -25.15 4.49
CA ALA A 73 -6.08 -24.22 5.28
C ALA A 73 -5.21 -23.11 5.90
N ALA A 74 -4.02 -23.45 6.40
CA ALA A 74 -3.04 -22.48 6.87
C ALA A 74 -2.58 -21.53 5.75
N LYS A 75 -2.26 -22.05 4.57
CA LYS A 75 -1.86 -21.24 3.40
C LYS A 75 -2.98 -20.30 2.94
N LEU A 76 -4.23 -20.68 3.14
CA LEU A 76 -5.44 -19.90 2.82
C LEU A 76 -5.97 -19.06 3.99
N LEU A 77 -5.23 -19.01 5.11
CA LEU A 77 -5.58 -18.27 6.32
C LEU A 77 -6.88 -18.70 7.02
N TYR A 78 -7.39 -19.90 6.78
CA TYR A 78 -8.63 -20.35 7.42
C TYR A 78 -8.48 -20.38 8.95
N GLY A 79 -9.36 -19.64 9.64
CA GLY A 79 -9.37 -19.45 11.09
C GLY A 79 -8.29 -18.50 11.63
N ALA A 80 -7.60 -17.75 10.76
CA ALA A 80 -6.63 -16.75 11.18
C ALA A 80 -7.29 -15.48 11.77
N ASP A 81 -8.55 -15.21 11.47
CA ASP A 81 -9.37 -14.19 12.16
C ASP A 81 -9.40 -14.37 13.69
N ALA A 82 -9.49 -15.62 14.16
CA ALA A 82 -9.43 -15.96 15.57
C ALA A 82 -8.00 -16.14 16.11
N ARG A 83 -7.09 -16.67 15.28
CA ARG A 83 -5.72 -17.06 15.70
C ARG A 83 -4.64 -16.02 15.45
N ALA A 84 -4.90 -15.00 14.64
CA ALA A 84 -3.90 -13.96 14.37
C ALA A 84 -3.48 -13.31 15.68
N SER A 85 -2.18 -13.08 15.86
CA SER A 85 -1.64 -12.42 17.06
C SER A 85 -1.44 -10.94 16.78
N ARG A 86 -1.84 -10.08 17.71
CA ARG A 86 -1.69 -8.62 17.60
C ARG A 86 -0.70 -8.11 18.63
N THR A 87 0.22 -7.24 18.20
CA THR A 87 1.04 -6.40 19.07
C THR A 87 0.76 -4.94 18.76
N LEU A 88 0.28 -4.18 19.74
CA LEU A 88 0.07 -2.75 19.65
C LEU A 88 1.23 -2.01 20.31
N HIS A 89 1.92 -1.18 19.54
CA HIS A 89 3.02 -0.34 19.99
C HIS A 89 2.50 1.09 20.22
N ILE A 90 2.61 1.57 21.46
CA ILE A 90 2.13 2.90 21.89
C ILE A 90 3.31 3.66 22.46
N ALA A 91 3.44 4.94 22.14
CA ALA A 91 4.35 5.84 22.84
C ALA A 91 3.62 6.47 24.03
N GLU A 92 4.12 6.25 25.24
CA GLU A 92 3.51 6.83 26.44
C GLU A 92 3.55 8.37 26.37
N GLY A 93 2.38 8.99 26.54
CA GLY A 93 2.23 10.45 26.54
C GLY A 93 2.39 11.15 25.17
N ARG A 94 2.69 10.42 24.09
CA ARG A 94 2.84 11.00 22.73
C ARG A 94 1.95 10.28 21.72
N ALA A 95 1.08 11.03 21.06
CA ALA A 95 0.24 10.51 19.97
C ALA A 95 1.04 10.47 18.66
N ILE A 96 0.99 9.35 17.94
CA ILE A 96 1.49 9.27 16.57
C ILE A 96 0.70 10.26 15.71
N ASP A 97 1.36 10.93 14.77
CA ASP A 97 0.71 11.64 13.68
C ASP A 97 0.69 10.75 12.42
N PRO A 98 -0.43 10.03 12.14
CA PRO A 98 -0.44 9.05 11.08
C PRO A 98 -0.29 9.65 9.69
N ARG A 99 -0.63 10.94 9.51
CA ARG A 99 -0.51 11.65 8.23
C ARG A 99 0.94 11.99 7.93
N ALA A 100 1.70 12.34 8.97
CA ALA A 100 3.12 12.65 8.87
C ALA A 100 4.01 11.41 8.77
N CYS A 101 3.60 10.25 9.31
CA CYS A 101 4.37 9.00 9.23
C CYS A 101 4.57 8.47 7.79
N ALA A 102 5.47 7.51 7.60
CA ALA A 102 5.63 6.77 6.36
C ALA A 102 5.95 5.29 6.62
N ILE A 103 5.55 4.42 5.69
CA ILE A 103 5.88 3.00 5.69
C ILE A 103 6.26 2.56 4.28
N THR A 104 7.23 1.65 4.16
CA THR A 104 7.64 1.04 2.88
C THR A 104 7.89 -0.46 3.09
N THR A 105 7.90 -1.24 2.02
CA THR A 105 8.14 -2.69 2.05
C THR A 105 9.61 -3.07 1.88
N SER A 106 10.46 -2.12 1.48
CA SER A 106 11.88 -2.34 1.14
C SER A 106 12.80 -1.36 1.88
N GLY A 107 14.11 -1.63 1.82
CA GLY A 107 15.13 -0.75 2.40
C GLY A 107 15.57 -1.15 3.83
N ASN A 108 16.65 -0.50 4.30
CA ASN A 108 17.23 -0.70 5.63
C ASN A 108 16.40 -0.05 6.74
N VAL A 109 15.63 0.98 6.38
CA VAL A 109 14.57 1.61 7.15
C VAL A 109 13.27 1.36 6.39
N ASN A 110 12.26 0.83 7.08
CA ASN A 110 10.97 0.55 6.45
C ASN A 110 9.78 1.20 7.17
N LEU A 111 10.04 1.93 8.25
CA LEU A 111 9.06 2.66 9.02
C LEU A 111 9.66 3.98 9.53
N ALA A 112 8.95 5.08 9.32
CA ALA A 112 9.27 6.39 9.86
C ALA A 112 8.07 6.92 10.64
N LEU A 113 8.27 7.16 11.94
CA LEU A 113 7.23 7.61 12.87
C LEU A 113 7.46 9.06 13.28
N ALA A 114 6.44 9.88 13.03
CA ALA A 114 6.31 11.23 13.54
C ALA A 114 5.25 11.27 14.65
N PHE A 115 5.48 12.08 15.68
CA PHE A 115 4.56 12.26 16.80
C PHE A 115 4.03 13.69 16.81
N LYS A 116 2.78 13.88 17.23
CA LYS A 116 2.16 15.20 17.29
C LYS A 116 2.92 16.10 18.26
N GLY A 117 3.30 17.28 17.79
CA GLY A 117 4.06 18.26 18.58
C GLY A 117 5.55 17.91 18.76
N ASP A 118 6.04 16.84 18.13
CA ASP A 118 7.45 16.45 18.14
C ASP A 118 8.10 16.88 16.81
N GLY A 119 9.22 17.61 16.88
CA GLY A 119 9.93 18.11 15.70
C GLY A 119 10.90 17.11 15.06
N ILE A 120 10.87 15.84 15.48
CA ILE A 120 11.79 14.78 15.05
C ILE A 120 11.04 13.57 14.49
N VAL A 121 11.68 12.85 13.58
CA VAL A 121 11.17 11.60 13.01
C VAL A 121 12.02 10.43 13.48
N ARG A 122 11.39 9.37 13.99
CA ARG A 122 12.10 8.15 14.43
C ARG A 122 11.99 7.08 13.37
N THR A 123 13.12 6.52 12.95
CA THR A 123 13.18 5.50 11.92
C THR A 123 13.41 4.12 12.51
N TYR A 124 12.72 3.13 11.96
CA TYR A 124 12.77 1.74 12.41
C TYR A 124 12.88 0.79 11.23
N PHE A 125 13.46 -0.36 11.51
CA PHE A 125 13.31 -1.56 10.70
C PHE A 125 12.39 -2.54 11.43
N THR A 126 11.41 -3.08 10.73
CA THR A 126 10.42 -4.00 11.30
C THR A 126 10.67 -5.42 10.82
N ARG A 127 10.74 -6.38 11.75
CA ARG A 127 10.92 -7.80 11.42
C ARG A 127 10.38 -8.68 12.55
N ASN A 128 9.58 -9.70 12.22
CA ASN A 128 9.03 -10.67 13.18
C ASN A 128 8.28 -9.99 14.35
N GLY A 129 7.56 -8.90 14.09
CA GLY A 129 6.83 -8.14 15.11
C GLY A 129 7.71 -7.38 16.10
N LEU A 130 9.00 -7.28 15.81
CA LEU A 130 9.93 -6.45 16.55
C LEU A 130 10.25 -5.19 15.74
N LEU A 131 10.40 -4.08 16.46
CA LEU A 131 10.83 -2.80 15.95
C LEU A 131 12.30 -2.63 16.34
N PHE A 132 13.16 -2.49 15.34
CA PHE A 132 14.58 -2.24 15.52
C PHE A 132 14.83 -0.75 15.24
N PRO A 133 15.15 0.07 16.24
CA PRO A 133 15.48 1.48 16.03
C PRO A 133 16.67 1.60 15.06
N ARG A 134 16.56 2.50 14.08
CA ARG A 134 17.63 2.77 13.11
C ARG A 134 18.24 4.15 13.29
N GLY A 135 17.44 5.14 13.61
CA GLY A 135 17.92 6.50 13.82
C GLY A 135 16.82 7.47 14.23
N VAL A 136 17.25 8.70 14.50
CA VAL A 136 16.38 9.84 14.78
C VAL A 136 16.76 10.94 13.80
N LEU A 137 15.84 11.28 12.89
CA LEU A 137 16.01 12.37 11.94
C LEU A 137 15.66 13.67 12.66
N ARG A 138 16.67 14.51 12.83
CA ARG A 138 16.56 15.81 13.49
C ARG A 138 16.55 16.93 12.45
N PRO A 139 15.87 18.04 12.73
CA PRO A 139 15.99 19.25 11.92
C PRO A 139 17.46 19.67 11.74
N PRO A 140 17.79 20.29 10.61
CA PRO A 140 19.18 20.66 10.28
C PRO A 140 19.74 21.76 11.19
N TYR A 141 18.86 22.59 11.77
CA TYR A 141 19.25 23.71 12.61
C TYR A 141 18.51 23.66 13.94
N ASP A 142 19.23 23.99 15.03
CA ASP A 142 18.64 24.22 16.34
C ASP A 142 18.29 25.72 16.42
N GLN A 143 17.03 26.07 16.17
CA GLN A 143 16.54 27.45 16.15
C GLN A 143 15.39 27.61 17.15
N PRO A 144 15.29 28.77 17.84
CA PRO A 144 14.21 29.04 18.77
C PRO A 144 12.88 29.11 18.02
N GLY A 145 11.99 28.17 18.31
CA GLY A 145 10.73 28.02 17.60
C GLY A 145 10.18 26.60 17.68
N ARG A 146 9.03 26.41 17.02
CA ARG A 146 8.36 25.12 16.95
C ARG A 146 8.47 24.53 15.56
N ILE A 147 8.88 23.28 15.49
CA ILE A 147 8.94 22.50 14.24
C ILE A 147 7.78 21.51 14.20
N GLU A 148 7.03 21.54 13.11
CA GLU A 148 5.98 20.58 12.81
C GLU A 148 6.42 19.69 11.64
N ILE A 149 6.28 18.37 11.81
CA ILE A 149 6.47 17.41 10.71
C ILE A 149 5.17 17.31 9.94
N LEU A 150 5.16 17.76 8.68
CA LEU A 150 3.96 17.69 7.84
C LEU A 150 3.86 16.35 7.14
N ARG A 151 4.93 15.89 6.49
CA ARG A 151 4.97 14.64 5.73
C ARG A 151 6.35 14.00 5.78
N VAL A 152 6.39 12.68 5.76
CA VAL A 152 7.59 11.88 5.54
C VAL A 152 7.36 11.02 4.30
N ALA A 153 8.39 10.87 3.47
CA ALA A 153 8.35 10.01 2.29
C ALA A 153 9.67 9.25 2.13
N PHE A 154 9.58 8.02 1.64
CA PHE A 154 10.73 7.22 1.25
C PHE A 154 11.02 7.44 -0.23
N ALA A 155 12.29 7.61 -0.57
CA ALA A 155 12.78 7.71 -1.93
C ALA A 155 13.19 6.33 -2.49
N SER A 156 13.41 6.25 -3.81
CA SER A 156 13.84 5.01 -4.48
C SER A 156 15.29 4.62 -4.16
N ASP A 157 16.09 5.57 -3.70
CA ASP A 157 17.49 5.43 -3.28
C ASP A 157 17.66 5.10 -1.78
N ASN A 158 16.59 4.64 -1.11
CA ASN A 158 16.48 4.41 0.33
C ASN A 158 16.58 5.67 1.22
N SER A 159 16.79 6.88 0.67
CA SER A 159 16.76 8.09 1.47
C SER A 159 15.36 8.39 2.01
N VAL A 160 15.31 9.16 3.09
CA VAL A 160 14.06 9.62 3.71
C VAL A 160 13.98 11.12 3.53
N ALA A 161 12.88 11.64 2.97
CA ALA A 161 12.63 13.07 2.97
C ALA A 161 11.54 13.43 4.00
N VAL A 162 11.72 14.58 4.64
CA VAL A 162 10.80 15.11 5.63
C VAL A 162 10.44 16.54 5.23
N LEU A 163 9.15 16.82 5.10
CA LEU A 163 8.61 18.16 4.91
C LEU A 163 8.28 18.76 6.28
N HIS A 164 8.99 19.84 6.62
CA HIS A 164 8.87 20.56 7.86
C HIS A 164 8.13 21.88 7.67
N ARG A 165 7.47 22.31 8.75
CA ARG A 165 7.07 23.69 8.98
C ARG A 165 7.76 24.20 10.22
N PHE A 166 8.49 25.29 10.10
CA PHE A 166 9.06 26.00 11.23
C PHE A 166 8.24 27.24 11.55
N ILE A 167 7.91 27.40 12.83
CA ILE A 167 7.17 28.53 13.36
C ILE A 167 8.10 29.21 14.37
N PRO A 168 8.66 30.39 14.06
CA PRO A 168 9.60 31.06 14.95
C PRO A 168 8.92 31.46 16.26
N GLU A 169 9.60 31.26 17.39
CA GLU A 169 9.14 31.80 18.67
C GLU A 169 9.59 33.26 18.79
N ILE A 170 8.63 34.17 19.02
CA ILE A 170 8.95 35.57 19.33
C ILE A 170 9.25 35.63 20.84
N GLU A 171 10.52 35.72 21.21
CA GLU A 171 10.89 36.08 22.59
C GLU A 171 10.34 37.48 22.90
N THR A 172 9.45 37.57 23.88
CA THR A 172 8.88 38.85 24.34
C THR A 172 9.21 39.04 25.80
N ASN A 173 10.06 40.03 26.11
CA ASN A 173 10.20 40.50 27.48
C ASN A 173 8.99 41.39 27.85
N GLU A 174 8.61 41.43 29.13
CA GLU A 174 7.49 42.29 29.59
C GLU A 174 7.75 43.78 29.33
N ASP A 175 9.01 44.22 29.31
CA ASP A 175 9.40 45.60 28.97
C ASP A 175 9.26 45.90 27.47
N ASP A 176 9.48 44.89 26.61
CA ASP A 176 9.41 45.00 25.15
C ASP A 176 7.95 45.02 24.63
N MET A 177 7.02 44.40 25.37
CA MET A 177 5.58 44.37 25.12
C MET A 177 4.91 45.76 25.12
N HIS A 178 5.56 46.78 25.69
CA HIS A 178 5.07 48.15 25.71
C HIS A 178 5.53 48.99 24.50
N HIS A 179 6.47 48.49 23.69
CA HIS A 179 6.98 49.21 22.54
C HIS A 179 6.01 49.13 21.34
N PRO A 180 5.60 50.25 20.71
CA PRO A 180 4.58 50.27 19.66
C PRO A 180 4.92 49.37 18.46
N PHE A 181 6.21 49.30 18.09
CA PHE A 181 6.68 48.45 16.99
C PHE A 181 6.68 46.95 17.33
N ILE A 182 6.90 46.59 18.59
CA ILE A 182 6.86 45.18 19.03
C ILE A 182 5.42 44.71 19.13
N ARG A 183 4.50 45.57 19.58
CA ARG A 183 3.05 45.30 19.52
C ARG A 183 2.54 45.13 18.08
N GLN A 184 3.08 45.91 17.14
CA GLN A 184 2.74 45.79 15.72
C GLN A 184 3.36 44.54 15.07
N ALA A 185 4.59 44.17 15.44
CA ALA A 185 5.22 42.92 15.00
C ALA A 185 4.54 41.67 15.60
N LEU A 186 4.04 41.73 16.84
CA LEU A 186 3.21 40.67 17.43
C LEU A 186 1.82 40.54 16.80
N GLN A 187 1.33 41.60 16.15
CA GLN A 187 0.10 41.56 15.33
C GLN A 187 0.31 40.93 13.95
N SER A 188 1.57 40.76 13.52
CA SER A 188 1.99 40.13 12.28
C SER A 188 3.08 39.09 12.58
N PRO A 189 2.71 37.94 13.18
CA PRO A 189 3.67 36.91 13.56
C PRO A 189 4.54 36.52 12.34
N PRO A 190 5.81 36.14 12.57
CA PRO A 190 6.70 35.76 11.49
C PRO A 190 6.07 34.60 10.71
N GLU A 191 6.15 34.70 9.38
CA GLU A 191 5.54 33.73 8.49
C GLU A 191 6.19 32.35 8.70
N PRO A 192 5.40 31.28 8.76
CA PRO A 192 5.92 29.94 8.94
C PRO A 192 6.76 29.54 7.73
N GLU A 193 7.99 29.07 7.97
CA GLU A 193 8.89 28.65 6.91
C GLU A 193 8.68 27.17 6.59
N LEU A 194 8.53 26.84 5.30
CA LEU A 194 8.45 25.46 4.82
C LEU A 194 9.79 25.03 4.23
N TYR A 195 10.23 23.82 4.58
CA TYR A 195 11.42 23.24 3.96
C TYR A 195 11.35 21.72 3.90
N VAL A 196 12.02 21.16 2.89
CA VAL A 196 12.20 19.71 2.75
C VAL A 196 13.63 19.36 3.10
N VAL A 197 13.81 18.36 3.96
CA VAL A 197 15.12 17.81 4.33
C VAL A 197 15.20 16.37 3.85
N HIS A 198 16.24 16.04 3.09
CA HIS A 198 16.57 14.67 2.71
C HIS A 198 17.68 14.13 3.60
N TYR A 199 17.46 12.93 4.12
CA TYR A 199 18.36 12.18 4.99
C TYR A 199 18.85 10.93 4.27
N GLU A 200 20.17 10.79 4.10
CA GLU A 200 20.77 9.56 3.59
C GLU A 200 20.82 8.50 4.71
N THR A 201 20.18 7.34 4.52
CA THR A 201 20.07 6.32 5.59
C THR A 201 21.22 5.33 5.65
N ASP A 202 22.00 5.22 4.57
CA ASP A 202 23.05 4.21 4.41
C ASP A 202 24.47 4.78 4.61
N SER A 203 24.58 6.10 4.82
CA SER A 203 25.83 6.82 5.05
C SER A 203 26.23 6.79 6.53
N SER A 204 27.52 6.63 6.82
CA SER A 204 28.05 6.83 8.19
C SER A 204 28.20 8.30 8.58
N GLU A 205 28.10 9.20 7.60
CA GLU A 205 28.12 10.65 7.77
C GLU A 205 26.70 11.20 7.59
N ASP A 206 26.23 12.02 8.53
CA ASP A 206 24.91 12.67 8.48
C ASP A 206 24.92 13.79 7.42
N HIS A 207 24.94 13.40 6.15
CA HIS A 207 24.78 14.32 5.01
C HIS A 207 23.30 14.60 4.80
N LEU A 208 22.94 15.88 4.94
CA LEU A 208 21.57 16.37 4.83
C LEU A 208 21.46 17.30 3.63
N THR A 209 20.40 17.15 2.85
CA THR A 209 20.09 18.10 1.77
C THR A 209 18.84 18.89 2.15
N VAL A 210 18.91 20.22 2.09
CA VAL A 210 17.81 21.11 2.51
C VAL A 210 17.32 21.96 1.34
N TYR A 211 15.99 22.03 1.19
CA TYR A 211 15.27 22.89 0.25
C TYR A 211 14.34 23.83 1.00
N SER A 212 14.61 25.14 1.01
CA SER A 212 13.72 26.15 1.58
C SER A 212 12.65 26.54 0.56
N LEU A 213 11.38 26.29 0.86
CA LEU A 213 10.25 26.47 -0.05
C LEU A 213 9.62 27.86 0.20
N THR A 214 9.90 28.82 -0.68
CA THR A 214 9.41 30.22 -0.57
C THR A 214 8.35 30.57 -1.61
N ASP A 215 7.92 29.60 -2.42
CA ASP A 215 7.13 29.88 -3.62
C ASP A 215 5.60 29.80 -3.38
N HIS A 216 5.16 29.33 -2.20
CA HIS A 216 3.76 28.89 -1.96
C HIS A 216 3.25 29.26 -0.55
N ASP A 217 3.53 30.48 -0.09
CA ASP A 217 3.24 30.92 1.30
C ASP A 217 1.74 30.94 1.66
N GLU A 218 0.86 31.10 0.65
CA GLU A 218 -0.61 31.07 0.83
C GLU A 218 -1.20 29.64 0.72
N TYR A 219 -0.37 28.61 0.56
CA TYR A 219 -0.82 27.23 0.34
C TYR A 219 -0.41 26.26 1.46
N GLU A 220 -1.26 25.27 1.67
CA GLU A 220 -1.04 24.15 2.57
C GLU A 220 -0.64 22.89 1.78
N PRO A 221 0.46 22.20 2.18
CA PRO A 221 0.89 20.99 1.49
C PRO A 221 0.01 19.80 1.91
N LEU A 222 -0.62 19.16 0.91
CA LEU A 222 -1.47 18.00 1.10
C LEU A 222 -0.70 16.68 1.02
N ALA A 223 0.25 16.56 0.09
CA ALA A 223 0.99 15.33 -0.16
C ALA A 223 2.43 15.63 -0.58
N LEU A 224 3.34 14.70 -0.24
CA LEU A 224 4.74 14.71 -0.66
C LEU A 224 5.05 13.36 -1.33
N ALA A 225 5.63 13.41 -2.52
CA ALA A 225 6.23 12.26 -3.19
C ALA A 225 7.69 12.57 -3.49
N VAL A 226 8.57 11.58 -3.36
CA VAL A 226 10.01 11.75 -3.54
C VAL A 226 10.53 10.65 -4.45
N ALA A 227 11.26 11.05 -5.50
CA ALA A 227 11.97 10.13 -6.36
C ALA A 227 13.36 9.85 -5.78
N ASN A 228 14.12 10.92 -5.54
CA ASN A 228 15.48 10.91 -5.00
C ASN A 228 15.78 12.28 -4.38
N LYS A 229 17.02 12.46 -3.89
CA LYS A 229 17.44 13.74 -3.26
C LYS A 229 17.34 14.99 -4.13
N TYR A 230 17.25 14.87 -5.47
CA TYR A 230 17.14 15.99 -6.39
C TYR A 230 15.76 16.13 -7.03
N LYS A 231 14.81 15.24 -6.73
CA LYS A 231 13.51 15.27 -7.41
C LYS A 231 12.39 14.85 -6.48
N PHE A 232 11.46 15.76 -6.25
CA PHE A 232 10.27 15.53 -5.44
C PHE A 232 9.08 16.34 -5.96
N ALA A 233 7.88 15.97 -5.54
CA ALA A 233 6.65 16.65 -5.91
C ALA A 233 5.79 16.91 -4.66
N ILE A 234 5.18 18.09 -4.61
CA ILE A 234 4.25 18.48 -3.54
C ILE A 234 2.90 18.81 -4.16
N SER A 235 1.83 18.31 -3.55
CA SER A 235 0.48 18.80 -3.84
C SER A 235 0.13 19.89 -2.86
N TRP A 236 -0.31 21.02 -3.38
CA TRP A 236 -0.66 22.22 -2.64
C TRP A 236 -2.15 22.49 -2.74
N GLN A 237 -2.73 23.03 -1.66
CA GLN A 237 -4.09 23.54 -1.63
C GLN A 237 -4.08 24.92 -1.00
N HIS A 238 -4.76 25.87 -1.63
CA HIS A 238 -4.80 27.24 -1.13
C HIS A 238 -5.48 27.30 0.24
N SER A 239 -4.89 28.05 1.17
CA SER A 239 -5.29 28.05 2.58
C SER A 239 -6.70 28.57 2.82
N HIS A 240 -7.19 29.47 1.95
CA HIS A 240 -8.51 30.08 2.06
C HIS A 240 -9.53 29.55 1.05
N ASP A 241 -9.08 28.86 0.00
CA ASP A 241 -9.95 28.36 -1.06
C ASP A 241 -9.60 26.91 -1.39
N SER A 242 -10.34 25.98 -0.82
CA SER A 242 -10.13 24.55 -1.05
C SER A 242 -10.31 24.10 -2.50
N SER A 243 -10.94 24.92 -3.35
CA SER A 243 -11.09 24.63 -4.77
C SER A 243 -9.83 24.92 -5.58
N VAL A 244 -8.95 25.79 -5.06
CA VAL A 244 -7.67 26.14 -5.67
C VAL A 244 -6.62 25.14 -5.18
N HIS A 245 -6.11 24.34 -6.11
CA HIS A 245 -5.13 23.30 -5.80
C HIS A 245 -4.22 23.00 -6.99
N GLU A 246 -3.00 22.61 -6.69
CA GLU A 246 -2.01 22.30 -7.71
C GLU A 246 -1.04 21.21 -7.28
N VAL A 247 -0.31 20.69 -8.25
CA VAL A 247 0.81 19.79 -8.05
C VAL A 247 2.05 20.42 -8.67
N VAL A 248 3.09 20.56 -7.88
CA VAL A 248 4.36 21.17 -8.28
C VAL A 248 5.46 20.13 -8.21
N LEU A 249 6.24 20.03 -9.28
CA LEU A 249 7.46 19.24 -9.35
C LEU A 249 8.66 20.15 -9.07
N TYR A 250 9.53 19.69 -8.18
CA TYR A 250 10.76 20.36 -7.78
C TYR A 250 11.96 19.56 -8.27
N ASP A 251 12.77 20.19 -9.11
CA ASP A 251 14.04 19.64 -9.59
C ASP A 251 15.19 20.41 -8.93
N GLY A 252 15.95 19.74 -8.07
CA GLY A 252 17.12 20.28 -7.38
C GLY A 252 18.28 20.52 -8.33
N ILE A 253 18.94 21.67 -8.17
CA ILE A 253 20.14 22.05 -8.92
C ILE A 253 21.35 21.63 -8.08
N PRO A 254 22.16 20.64 -8.53
CA PRO A 254 23.37 20.25 -7.80
C PRO A 254 24.34 21.43 -7.74
N ASP A 255 24.77 21.81 -6.54
CA ASP A 255 25.80 22.80 -6.34
C ASP A 255 27.01 22.16 -5.65
N ALA A 256 28.11 22.03 -6.40
CA ALA A 256 29.34 21.41 -5.91
C ALA A 256 30.10 22.26 -4.88
N GLN A 257 29.66 23.49 -4.61
CA GLN A 257 30.28 24.40 -3.63
C GLN A 257 29.41 24.68 -2.40
N ALA A 258 28.21 24.11 -2.32
CA ALA A 258 27.23 24.38 -1.25
C ALA A 258 27.35 23.45 -0.03
N GLU A 259 28.42 22.65 0.08
CA GLU A 259 28.66 21.80 1.26
C GLU A 259 29.22 22.64 2.40
N GLU A 260 28.35 22.98 3.36
CA GLU A 260 28.75 23.61 4.61
C GLU A 260 28.38 22.66 5.77
N ASN A 261 29.38 22.14 6.49
CA ASN A 261 29.17 21.37 7.72
C ASN A 261 28.15 20.20 7.61
N SER A 262 28.33 19.32 6.61
CA SER A 262 27.47 18.15 6.31
C SER A 262 26.00 18.47 5.97
N VAL A 263 25.66 19.75 5.79
CA VAL A 263 24.36 20.21 5.30
C VAL A 263 24.56 20.90 3.96
N THR A 264 23.85 20.43 2.93
CA THR A 264 23.87 21.00 1.60
C THR A 264 22.54 21.70 1.32
N CYS A 265 22.55 23.03 1.28
CA CYS A 265 21.39 23.81 0.87
C CYS A 265 21.32 23.87 -0.65
N LEU A 266 20.32 23.24 -1.25
CA LEU A 266 20.18 23.20 -2.71
C LEU A 266 19.14 24.19 -3.20
N ARG A 267 19.48 24.85 -4.29
CA ARG A 267 18.52 25.59 -5.11
C ARG A 267 17.68 24.61 -5.91
N TYR A 268 16.50 25.02 -6.31
CA TYR A 268 15.60 24.19 -7.11
C TYR A 268 14.93 24.99 -8.23
N VAL A 269 14.36 24.27 -9.18
CA VAL A 269 13.39 24.78 -10.16
C VAL A 269 12.05 24.15 -9.84
N SER A 270 11.04 24.98 -9.58
CA SER A 270 9.66 24.56 -9.38
C SER A 270 8.88 24.66 -10.69
N ASN A 271 8.08 23.64 -11.00
CA ASN A 271 7.22 23.61 -12.17
C ASN A 271 5.84 23.10 -11.75
N VAL A 272 4.78 23.90 -11.97
CA VAL A 272 3.40 23.42 -11.80
C VAL A 272 3.08 22.45 -12.93
N ILE A 273 2.74 21.21 -12.58
CA ILE A 273 2.52 20.11 -13.54
C ILE A 273 1.05 19.70 -13.68
N ALA A 274 0.21 20.10 -12.72
CA ALA A 274 -1.23 19.99 -12.78
C ALA A 274 -1.88 21.07 -11.91
N ASP A 275 -2.81 21.84 -12.47
CA ASP A 275 -3.63 22.83 -11.78
C ASP A 275 -5.07 22.31 -11.55
N GLU A 276 -6.00 23.18 -11.15
CA GLU A 276 -7.44 22.87 -10.98
C GLU A 276 -8.12 22.28 -12.23
N GLY A 277 -7.60 22.59 -13.42
CA GLY A 277 -8.09 22.08 -14.69
C GLY A 277 -7.59 20.67 -15.00
N GLY A 278 -6.61 20.16 -14.24
CA GLY A 278 -5.92 18.90 -14.51
C GLY A 278 -5.01 18.98 -15.75
N ASP A 279 -4.69 20.19 -16.21
CA ASP A 279 -3.78 20.45 -17.32
C ASP A 279 -2.48 21.11 -16.82
N ILE A 280 -1.43 21.06 -17.64
CA ILE A 280 -0.22 21.86 -17.41
C ILE A 280 -0.63 23.32 -17.64
N PRO A 281 -0.31 24.29 -16.76
CA PRO A 281 -0.59 25.69 -17.03
C PRO A 281 0.00 26.04 -18.38
N ALA A 282 -0.87 26.34 -19.34
CA ALA A 282 -0.45 26.63 -20.69
C ALA A 282 0.52 27.81 -20.61
N ASN A 283 1.76 27.60 -21.07
CA ASN A 283 2.59 28.71 -21.51
C ASN A 283 1.68 29.57 -22.42
N VAL A 284 1.51 30.85 -22.08
CA VAL A 284 0.35 31.75 -22.33
C VAL A 284 -0.14 31.83 -23.79
N ASN A 285 0.54 31.18 -24.73
CA ASN A 285 0.29 31.22 -26.17
C ASN A 285 -0.56 30.07 -26.75
N ASN A 286 -1.01 29.09 -25.96
CA ASN A 286 -1.78 27.94 -26.48
C ASN A 286 -3.12 27.69 -25.76
N ALA A 287 -3.88 28.75 -25.48
CA ALA A 287 -5.20 28.71 -24.84
C ALA A 287 -6.33 27.99 -25.64
N ALA A 288 -6.03 27.41 -26.82
CA ALA A 288 -7.05 26.97 -27.78
C ALA A 288 -7.40 25.46 -27.75
N ARG A 289 -6.93 24.69 -26.76
CA ARG A 289 -7.26 23.24 -26.68
C ARG A 289 -7.61 22.79 -25.26
N ARG A 290 -8.60 23.44 -24.63
CA ARG A 290 -9.30 22.86 -23.49
C ARG A 290 -9.99 21.58 -23.98
N SER A 291 -9.58 20.43 -23.47
CA SER A 291 -10.19 19.15 -23.83
C SER A 291 -11.67 19.16 -23.45
N HIS A 292 -12.52 18.68 -24.36
CA HIS A 292 -13.89 18.32 -24.00
C HIS A 292 -13.87 17.38 -22.79
N ALA A 293 -14.74 17.64 -21.82
CA ALA A 293 -14.95 16.83 -20.63
C ALA A 293 -14.99 15.34 -21.00
N SER A 294 -13.94 14.61 -20.64
CA SER A 294 -13.95 13.16 -20.67
C SER A 294 -15.03 12.70 -19.70
N PHE A 295 -15.89 11.78 -20.15
CA PHE A 295 -16.96 11.13 -19.37
C PHE A 295 -16.40 10.23 -18.24
N HIS A 296 -15.57 10.80 -17.36
CA HIS A 296 -15.11 10.14 -16.14
C HIS A 296 -16.08 10.43 -15.00
N PRO A 297 -16.41 9.45 -14.16
CA PRO A 297 -17.35 9.64 -13.05
C PRO A 297 -16.84 10.56 -11.94
N ARG A 298 -15.55 10.92 -11.90
CA ARG A 298 -15.00 11.89 -10.94
C ARG A 298 -14.18 12.97 -11.65
N PRO A 299 -14.47 14.26 -11.38
CA PRO A 299 -13.63 15.37 -11.84
C PRO A 299 -12.28 15.36 -11.12
N TRP A 300 -11.28 15.99 -11.74
CA TRP A 300 -10.01 16.27 -11.09
C TRP A 300 -10.25 17.11 -9.82
N SER A 301 -9.52 16.81 -8.76
CA SER A 301 -9.67 17.44 -7.44
C SER A 301 -8.32 17.46 -6.71
N ALA A 302 -8.26 18.08 -5.53
CA ALA A 302 -7.04 18.13 -4.73
C ALA A 302 -6.44 16.74 -4.51
N VAL A 303 -5.12 16.63 -4.70
CA VAL A 303 -4.41 15.36 -4.62
C VAL A 303 -4.00 15.10 -3.18
N SER A 304 -4.55 14.04 -2.59
CA SER A 304 -4.34 13.68 -1.18
C SER A 304 -3.11 12.82 -0.94
N HIS A 305 -2.65 12.10 -1.97
CA HIS A 305 -1.46 11.26 -1.92
C HIS A 305 -0.85 11.12 -3.31
N MET A 306 0.47 10.98 -3.39
CA MET A 306 1.22 10.85 -4.63
C MET A 306 2.32 9.80 -4.47
N THR A 307 2.67 9.13 -5.55
CA THR A 307 3.87 8.27 -5.56
C THR A 307 4.55 8.31 -6.92
N PHE A 308 5.87 8.36 -6.91
CA PHE A 308 6.66 8.06 -8.09
C PHE A 308 6.57 6.57 -8.41
N ASN A 309 6.65 6.23 -9.69
CA ASN A 309 6.49 4.88 -10.22
C ASN A 309 7.31 4.71 -11.51
N ASP A 310 7.65 3.46 -11.86
CA ASP A 310 8.44 3.08 -13.04
C ASP A 310 9.76 3.84 -13.09
N ARG A 311 10.57 3.65 -12.03
CA ARG A 311 11.89 4.28 -11.87
C ARG A 311 11.82 5.79 -12.00
N ASP A 312 10.88 6.38 -11.27
CA ASP A 312 10.67 7.83 -11.16
C ASP A 312 10.28 8.54 -12.48
N SER A 313 9.98 7.77 -13.53
CA SER A 313 9.54 8.31 -14.82
C SER A 313 8.05 8.61 -14.86
N GLN A 314 7.31 8.35 -13.78
CA GLN A 314 5.87 8.57 -13.71
C GLN A 314 5.46 8.99 -12.30
N LEU A 315 4.45 9.85 -12.23
CA LEU A 315 3.82 10.27 -10.98
C LEU A 315 2.35 9.82 -10.99
N LEU A 316 1.92 9.17 -9.91
CA LEU A 316 0.56 8.67 -9.73
C LEU A 316 -0.19 9.53 -8.72
N TYR A 317 -1.46 9.85 -9.01
CA TYR A 317 -2.28 10.76 -8.23
C TYR A 317 -3.45 10.03 -7.55
N TYR A 318 -3.55 10.20 -6.23
CA TYR A 318 -4.62 9.63 -5.41
C TYR A 318 -5.46 10.77 -4.82
N HIS A 319 -6.75 10.78 -5.16
CA HIS A 319 -7.70 11.70 -4.57
C HIS A 319 -8.30 11.14 -3.28
N THR A 320 -8.83 12.03 -2.46
CA THR A 320 -9.48 11.69 -1.19
C THR A 320 -10.56 10.62 -1.39
N GLY A 321 -10.53 9.57 -0.57
CA GLY A 321 -11.49 8.48 -0.64
C GLY A 321 -11.21 7.43 -1.72
N CYS A 322 -10.16 7.58 -2.54
CA CYS A 322 -9.85 6.63 -3.60
C CYS A 322 -8.98 5.47 -3.11
N THR A 323 -9.35 4.24 -3.49
CA THR A 323 -8.61 3.01 -3.15
C THR A 323 -7.39 2.80 -4.04
N VAL A 324 -7.48 3.26 -5.29
CA VAL A 324 -6.46 3.15 -6.34
C VAL A 324 -6.27 4.55 -6.93
N TYR A 325 -5.08 4.86 -7.42
CA TYR A 325 -4.83 6.12 -8.12
C TYR A 325 -5.80 6.29 -9.31
N ASP A 326 -6.31 7.50 -9.49
CA ASP A 326 -7.27 7.80 -10.57
C ASP A 326 -6.58 8.39 -11.79
N HIS A 327 -5.45 9.07 -11.59
CA HIS A 327 -4.73 9.75 -12.65
C HIS A 327 -3.22 9.52 -12.55
N TYR A 328 -2.53 9.76 -13.65
CA TYR A 328 -1.08 9.72 -13.69
C TYR A 328 -0.52 10.60 -14.81
N GLN A 329 0.75 10.98 -14.68
CA GLN A 329 1.54 11.60 -15.73
C GLN A 329 2.86 10.85 -15.88
N SER A 330 3.33 10.70 -17.12
CA SER A 330 4.73 10.39 -17.39
C SER A 330 5.58 11.66 -17.33
N LEU A 331 6.76 11.52 -16.76
CA LEU A 331 7.81 12.51 -16.61
C LEU A 331 8.96 12.10 -17.54
N ASP A 332 9.44 13.01 -18.37
CA ASP A 332 10.66 12.78 -19.12
C ASP A 332 11.87 13.11 -18.24
N ASN A 333 12.93 12.29 -18.30
CA ASN A 333 14.14 12.44 -17.48
C ASN A 333 15.19 13.34 -18.16
N GLY A 334 14.74 14.28 -19.00
CA GLY A 334 15.60 15.27 -19.65
C GLY A 334 16.07 16.37 -18.68
N THR A 335 16.91 17.29 -19.17
CA THR A 335 17.42 18.43 -18.39
C THR A 335 16.35 19.44 -17.94
N LEU A 336 15.20 19.44 -18.60
CA LEU A 336 13.97 20.06 -18.13
C LEU A 336 12.90 18.97 -18.14
N SER A 337 12.29 18.70 -16.98
CA SER A 337 11.25 17.68 -16.83
C SER A 337 10.06 18.02 -17.74
N MET A 338 10.00 17.43 -18.94
CA MET A 338 8.81 17.52 -19.78
C MET A 338 7.75 16.57 -19.22
N VAL A 339 6.60 17.12 -18.85
CA VAL A 339 5.50 16.34 -18.29
C VAL A 339 4.48 16.05 -19.37
N SER A 340 4.03 14.80 -19.43
CA SER A 340 2.94 14.42 -20.35
C SER A 340 1.59 14.95 -19.84
N ARG A 341 0.60 15.00 -20.73
CA ARG A 341 -0.78 15.32 -20.31
C ARG A 341 -1.27 14.33 -19.26
N LEU A 342 -2.12 14.83 -18.36
CA LEU A 342 -2.79 14.03 -17.36
C LEU A 342 -3.57 12.89 -18.03
N ARG A 343 -3.30 11.66 -17.60
CA ARG A 343 -4.00 10.46 -18.08
C ARG A 343 -4.85 9.89 -16.98
N HIS A 344 -5.99 9.35 -17.37
CA HIS A 344 -6.88 8.66 -16.46
C HIS A 344 -6.50 7.18 -16.34
N ASN A 345 -6.61 6.64 -15.14
CA ASN A 345 -6.49 5.22 -14.84
C ASN A 345 -7.87 4.56 -14.99
N TYR A 346 -8.18 4.15 -16.21
CA TYR A 346 -9.33 3.28 -16.44
C TYR A 346 -9.07 2.27 -17.55
N SER A 347 -9.72 1.12 -17.43
CA SER A 347 -9.85 0.13 -18.50
C SER A 347 -11.24 -0.50 -18.46
N TRP A 348 -11.73 -0.95 -19.62
CA TRP A 348 -12.97 -1.72 -19.68
C TRP A 348 -12.65 -3.20 -19.73
N SER A 349 -13.31 -3.96 -18.87
CA SER A 349 -13.18 -5.42 -18.87
C SER A 349 -14.51 -6.07 -18.55
N TRP A 350 -14.69 -7.27 -19.10
CA TRP A 350 -15.89 -8.08 -18.90
C TRP A 350 -15.74 -8.88 -17.61
N LEU A 351 -16.68 -8.72 -16.69
CA LEU A 351 -16.80 -9.63 -15.53
C LEU A 351 -17.59 -10.88 -15.93
N THR A 352 -18.67 -10.68 -16.69
CA THR A 352 -19.47 -11.74 -17.32
C THR A 352 -19.79 -11.32 -18.75
N PRO A 353 -20.25 -12.23 -19.64
CA PRO A 353 -20.63 -11.87 -21.00
C PRO A 353 -21.73 -10.79 -21.10
N GLN A 354 -22.47 -10.54 -20.01
CA GLN A 354 -23.53 -9.54 -19.94
C GLN A 354 -23.14 -8.28 -19.15
N LEU A 355 -22.00 -8.29 -18.44
CA LEU A 355 -21.59 -7.22 -17.53
C LEU A 355 -20.17 -6.74 -17.86
N ILE A 356 -20.10 -5.57 -18.48
CA ILE A 356 -18.86 -4.82 -18.69
C ILE A 356 -18.71 -3.78 -17.59
N LEU A 357 -17.54 -3.73 -16.97
CA LEU A 357 -17.24 -2.80 -15.89
C LEU A 357 -16.13 -1.84 -16.33
N THR A 358 -16.15 -0.64 -15.75
CA THR A 358 -15.03 0.31 -15.88
C THR A 358 -14.15 0.17 -14.65
N PHE A 359 -12.92 -0.29 -14.84
CA PHE A 359 -11.96 -0.58 -13.78
C PHE A 359 -10.94 0.54 -13.63
N SER A 360 -10.69 0.98 -12.40
CA SER A 360 -9.42 1.61 -12.01
C SER A 360 -8.45 0.51 -11.58
N ILE A 361 -7.22 0.51 -12.11
CA ILE A 361 -6.29 -0.63 -11.97
C ILE A 361 -5.04 -0.21 -11.20
N GLY A 362 -4.73 -0.92 -10.13
CA GLY A 362 -3.56 -0.68 -9.29
C GLY A 362 -2.24 -1.02 -9.99
N ILE A 363 -1.14 -0.76 -9.29
CA ILE A 363 0.16 -1.29 -9.71
C ILE A 363 0.09 -2.82 -9.63
N PRO A 364 0.56 -3.56 -10.64
CA PRO A 364 0.67 -5.01 -10.56
C PRO A 364 1.41 -5.46 -9.30
N PHE A 365 0.93 -6.53 -8.68
CA PHE A 365 1.54 -7.08 -7.46
C PHE A 365 2.22 -8.43 -7.68
N ALA A 366 1.96 -9.08 -8.83
CA ALA A 366 2.59 -10.33 -9.21
C ALA A 366 2.78 -10.38 -10.72
N ALA A 367 3.82 -11.09 -11.16
CA ALA A 367 4.06 -11.34 -12.57
C ALA A 367 4.79 -12.66 -12.80
N LEU A 368 4.50 -13.28 -13.94
CA LEU A 368 5.24 -14.41 -14.48
C LEU A 368 5.94 -14.01 -15.76
N HIS A 369 7.12 -14.60 -15.97
CA HIS A 369 7.94 -14.38 -17.14
C HIS A 369 8.39 -15.73 -17.72
N ALA A 370 8.13 -15.92 -19.00
CA ALA A 370 8.58 -17.08 -19.76
C ALA A 370 9.32 -16.63 -21.02
N THR A 371 10.42 -17.31 -21.33
CA THR A 371 11.16 -17.11 -22.58
C THR A 371 10.88 -18.29 -23.50
N GLN A 372 10.48 -18.00 -24.75
CA GLN A 372 10.18 -19.03 -25.76
C GLN A 372 10.95 -18.73 -27.04
N ASP A 373 11.57 -19.77 -27.62
CA ASP A 373 12.18 -19.70 -28.93
C ASP A 373 11.16 -20.08 -30.01
N ILE A 374 10.73 -19.10 -30.79
CA ILE A 374 9.73 -19.31 -31.84
C ILE A 374 10.46 -19.56 -33.18
N PRO A 375 10.21 -20.69 -33.86
CA PRO A 375 10.77 -20.95 -35.19
C PRO A 375 10.24 -19.91 -36.19
N ARG A 376 11.14 -19.29 -36.97
CA ARG A 376 10.71 -18.43 -38.08
C ARG A 376 10.20 -19.28 -39.24
N ILE A 377 9.03 -18.93 -39.79
CA ILE A 377 8.43 -19.56 -40.99
C ILE A 377 9.14 -19.10 -42.29
N SER A 378 10.23 -18.31 -42.21
CA SER A 378 11.00 -17.85 -43.38
C SER A 378 12.39 -18.46 -43.43
N ASN A 379 12.86 -18.77 -44.64
CA ASN A 379 14.09 -19.48 -45.07
C ASN A 379 15.46 -19.19 -44.39
N ASN A 380 15.54 -18.33 -43.36
CA ASN A 380 16.75 -18.14 -42.57
C ASN A 380 16.54 -18.74 -41.17
N ASN A 381 17.38 -19.74 -40.87
CA ASN A 381 17.32 -20.70 -39.77
C ASN A 381 17.62 -20.11 -38.37
N THR A 382 17.18 -18.88 -38.08
CA THR A 382 17.36 -18.23 -36.77
C THR A 382 16.05 -18.18 -35.99
N ASN A 383 16.00 -18.87 -34.85
CA ASN A 383 14.89 -18.79 -33.91
C ASN A 383 14.77 -17.35 -33.38
N VAL A 384 13.55 -16.87 -33.21
CA VAL A 384 13.30 -15.60 -32.51
C VAL A 384 12.90 -15.92 -31.08
N THR A 385 13.75 -15.51 -30.16
CA THR A 385 13.44 -15.57 -28.73
C THR A 385 12.43 -14.46 -28.38
N VAL A 386 11.32 -14.85 -27.77
CA VAL A 386 10.23 -13.98 -27.33
C VAL A 386 10.04 -14.16 -25.83
N CYS A 387 10.02 -13.05 -25.10
CA CYS A 387 9.62 -13.01 -23.71
C CYS A 387 8.11 -12.78 -23.64
N ASP A 388 7.42 -13.63 -22.89
CA ASP A 388 6.02 -13.52 -22.54
C ASP A 388 5.87 -13.17 -21.06
N TRP A 389 5.17 -12.09 -20.77
CA TRP A 389 4.94 -11.58 -19.44
C TRP A 389 3.46 -11.60 -19.12
N LYS A 390 3.10 -12.11 -17.96
CA LYS A 390 1.72 -12.08 -17.48
C LYS A 390 1.70 -11.42 -16.11
N TYR A 391 0.83 -10.43 -15.92
CA TYR A 391 0.75 -9.63 -14.69
C TYR A 391 -0.58 -9.83 -14.01
N LEU A 392 -0.60 -9.73 -12.68
CA LEU A 392 -1.82 -9.54 -11.90
C LEU A 392 -1.83 -8.17 -11.24
N ALA A 393 -2.98 -7.51 -11.28
CA ALA A 393 -3.24 -6.27 -10.57
C ALA A 393 -4.57 -6.33 -9.83
N PHE A 394 -4.64 -5.63 -8.70
CA PHE A 394 -5.92 -5.32 -8.06
C PHE A 394 -6.63 -4.25 -8.90
N GLY A 395 -7.93 -4.41 -9.13
CA GLY A 395 -8.71 -3.36 -9.77
C GLY A 395 -10.11 -3.24 -9.19
N LEU A 396 -10.62 -2.03 -9.27
CA LEU A 396 -11.91 -1.65 -8.73
C LEU A 396 -12.86 -1.33 -9.89
N GLY A 397 -13.73 -2.29 -10.21
CA GLY A 397 -14.72 -2.18 -11.27
C GLY A 397 -15.95 -1.42 -10.79
N ARG A 398 -16.48 -0.51 -11.61
CA ARG A 398 -17.74 0.16 -11.35
C ARG A 398 -18.75 -0.17 -12.44
N ASP A 399 -19.96 -0.54 -12.02
CA ASP A 399 -21.12 -0.67 -12.90
C ASP A 399 -21.67 0.73 -13.21
N ARG A 400 -21.86 1.02 -14.50
CA ARG A 400 -22.34 2.33 -14.96
C ARG A 400 -23.77 2.62 -14.51
N LEU A 401 -24.60 1.57 -14.37
CA LEU A 401 -26.02 1.72 -14.07
C LEU A 401 -26.27 1.85 -12.56
N ASN A 402 -25.70 0.93 -11.78
CA ASN A 402 -26.01 0.82 -10.36
C ASN A 402 -24.95 1.48 -9.45
N GLN A 403 -23.85 1.98 -10.02
CA GLN A 403 -22.67 2.48 -9.29
C GLN A 403 -22.05 1.45 -8.33
N SER A 404 -22.44 0.18 -8.45
CA SER A 404 -21.92 -0.89 -7.63
C SER A 404 -20.43 -1.13 -7.88
N ILE A 405 -19.73 -1.47 -6.80
CA ILE A 405 -18.27 -1.63 -6.78
C ILE A 405 -17.91 -3.12 -6.78
N TYR A 406 -17.06 -3.50 -7.72
CA TYR A 406 -16.60 -4.87 -7.95
C TYR A 406 -15.08 -4.93 -7.85
N PRO A 407 -14.52 -5.25 -6.67
CA PRO A 407 -13.10 -5.48 -6.52
C PRO A 407 -12.73 -6.83 -7.16
N CYS A 408 -11.73 -6.78 -8.03
CA CYS A 408 -11.31 -7.91 -8.82
C CYS A 408 -9.79 -8.00 -8.88
N ILE A 409 -9.30 -9.20 -9.18
CA ILE A 409 -7.95 -9.42 -9.67
C ILE A 409 -8.04 -9.50 -11.19
N LEU A 410 -7.26 -8.66 -11.85
CA LEU A 410 -7.16 -8.61 -13.30
C LEU A 410 -5.81 -9.15 -13.76
N ARG A 411 -5.84 -9.84 -14.90
CA ARG A 411 -4.69 -10.37 -15.61
C ARG A 411 -4.47 -9.55 -16.89
N ALA A 412 -3.22 -9.26 -17.20
CA ALA A 412 -2.82 -8.73 -18.50
C ALA A 412 -1.56 -9.43 -19.01
N GLU A 413 -1.36 -9.44 -20.33
CA GLU A 413 -0.23 -10.12 -20.99
C GLU A 413 0.57 -9.13 -21.86
N ALA A 414 1.88 -9.30 -21.90
CA ALA A 414 2.78 -8.48 -22.71
C ALA A 414 3.86 -9.35 -23.34
N ARG A 415 4.08 -9.18 -24.65
CA ARG A 415 5.11 -9.92 -25.39
C ARG A 415 6.15 -8.98 -25.96
N CYS A 416 7.42 -9.31 -25.80
CA CYS A 416 8.51 -8.58 -26.42
C CYS A 416 9.55 -9.52 -27.03
N ARG A 417 10.19 -9.09 -28.11
CA ARG A 417 11.31 -9.83 -28.70
C ARG A 417 12.56 -9.53 -27.90
N ALA A 418 13.33 -10.56 -27.54
CA ALA A 418 14.60 -10.43 -26.85
C ALA A 418 15.64 -11.26 -27.60
N VAL A 419 16.87 -10.78 -27.75
CA VAL A 419 17.95 -11.59 -28.35
C VAL A 419 18.60 -12.47 -27.29
N ASN A 420 18.77 -11.93 -26.09
CA ASN A 420 19.16 -12.65 -24.87
C ASN A 420 18.24 -12.17 -23.75
N CYS A 421 17.63 -13.08 -23.00
CA CYS A 421 16.75 -12.68 -21.91
C CYS A 421 17.58 -12.33 -20.64
N GLY A 422 17.73 -11.04 -20.37
CA GLY A 422 18.26 -10.49 -19.10
C GLY A 422 17.25 -9.57 -18.39
N HIS A 423 15.97 -9.69 -18.72
CA HIS A 423 14.93 -8.84 -18.17
C HIS A 423 14.62 -9.19 -16.72
N VAL A 424 14.54 -8.17 -15.88
CA VAL A 424 14.06 -8.29 -14.49
C VAL A 424 12.58 -7.92 -14.49
N VAL A 425 11.77 -8.67 -13.75
CA VAL A 425 10.34 -8.36 -13.52
C VAL A 425 10.23 -6.92 -13.04
N ASN A 426 9.45 -6.11 -13.75
CA ASN A 426 9.16 -4.73 -13.38
C ASN A 426 7.64 -4.60 -13.25
N LEU A 427 7.16 -4.67 -12.02
CA LEU A 427 5.74 -4.58 -11.69
C LEU A 427 5.16 -3.20 -12.06
N ASP A 428 5.91 -2.13 -11.81
CA ASP A 428 5.52 -0.75 -12.11
C ASP A 428 5.16 -0.51 -13.60
N ARG A 429 5.75 -1.30 -14.51
CA ARG A 429 5.48 -1.21 -15.95
C ARG A 429 4.16 -1.85 -16.39
N GLY A 430 3.67 -2.86 -15.66
CA GLY A 430 2.53 -3.65 -16.12
C GLY A 430 1.22 -2.85 -16.17
N ARG A 431 1.15 -1.67 -15.54
CA ARG A 431 0.01 -0.73 -15.69
C ARG A 431 -0.18 -0.18 -17.11
N ARG A 432 0.86 -0.22 -17.96
CA ARG A 432 0.79 0.29 -19.35
C ARG A 432 0.00 -0.65 -20.27
N LEU A 433 -0.34 -1.82 -19.78
CA LEU A 433 -1.14 -2.79 -20.51
C LEU A 433 -2.59 -2.31 -20.57
N THR A 434 -3.21 -2.54 -21.72
CA THR A 434 -4.57 -2.09 -22.01
C THR A 434 -5.57 -3.24 -21.98
N ASP A 435 -5.11 -4.45 -22.30
CA ASP A 435 -5.94 -5.66 -22.35
C ASP A 435 -5.94 -6.37 -21.00
N TRP A 436 -6.90 -6.00 -20.17
CA TRP A 436 -7.10 -6.57 -18.85
C TRP A 436 -8.30 -7.50 -18.84
N LYS A 437 -8.15 -8.66 -18.21
CA LYS A 437 -9.18 -9.68 -18.03
C LYS A 437 -9.38 -9.99 -16.56
N VAL A 438 -10.62 -10.05 -16.11
CA VAL A 438 -10.93 -10.49 -14.73
C VAL A 438 -10.63 -11.97 -14.56
N VAL A 439 -9.85 -12.32 -13.55
CA VAL A 439 -9.53 -13.72 -13.18
C VAL A 439 -10.02 -14.09 -11.78
N ALA A 440 -10.23 -13.11 -10.90
CA ALA A 440 -10.88 -13.35 -9.62
C ALA A 440 -11.73 -12.16 -9.16
N ARG A 441 -12.73 -12.44 -8.33
CA ARG A 441 -13.56 -11.46 -7.61
C ARG A 441 -13.28 -11.59 -6.12
N LEU A 442 -13.08 -10.45 -5.46
CA LEU A 442 -12.89 -10.38 -4.02
C LEU A 442 -14.24 -10.22 -3.34
N ARG A 443 -14.76 -11.29 -2.73
CA ARG A 443 -16.05 -11.27 -2.04
C ARG A 443 -15.97 -10.52 -0.71
N HIS A 444 -17.13 -10.14 -0.17
CA HIS A 444 -17.27 -9.49 1.13
C HIS A 444 -16.52 -8.15 1.26
N TYR A 445 -16.20 -7.51 0.13
CA TYR A 445 -15.66 -6.17 0.13
C TYR A 445 -16.71 -5.16 0.63
N PRO A 446 -16.30 -4.16 1.42
CA PRO A 446 -17.23 -3.34 2.17
C PRO A 446 -17.86 -2.20 1.36
N GLU A 447 -18.53 -2.54 0.26
CA GLU A 447 -19.08 -1.63 -0.77
C GLU A 447 -19.83 -0.41 -0.21
N GLU A 448 -20.78 -0.62 0.71
CA GLU A 448 -21.63 0.45 1.25
C GLU A 448 -20.84 1.49 2.06
N THR A 449 -19.81 1.05 2.78
CA THR A 449 -19.04 1.93 3.67
C THR A 449 -17.90 2.66 2.94
N VAL A 450 -17.42 2.13 1.81
CA VAL A 450 -16.35 2.76 1.01
C VAL A 450 -16.78 4.14 0.51
N ALA A 451 -18.05 4.30 0.10
CA ALA A 451 -18.58 5.56 -0.40
C ALA A 451 -18.64 6.68 0.67
N THR A 452 -18.63 6.32 1.95
CA THR A 452 -18.78 7.25 3.09
C THR A 452 -17.48 7.58 3.81
N ASN A 453 -16.39 6.87 3.51
CA ASN A 453 -15.12 7.02 4.21
C ASN A 453 -14.23 8.07 3.52
N SER A 454 -13.96 9.18 4.21
CA SER A 454 -13.07 10.25 3.72
C SER A 454 -11.61 9.84 3.58
N VAL A 455 -11.15 8.79 4.27
CA VAL A 455 -9.78 8.24 4.14
C VAL A 455 -9.66 7.35 2.90
N GLY A 456 -10.76 6.78 2.43
CA GLY A 456 -10.75 5.73 1.42
C GLY A 456 -10.27 4.39 1.99
N CYS A 457 -10.11 3.41 1.09
CA CYS A 457 -9.53 2.12 1.45
C CYS A 457 -8.03 2.12 1.14
N ILE A 458 -7.24 1.48 2.00
CA ILE A 458 -5.78 1.35 1.83
C ILE A 458 -5.49 -0.09 1.42
N VAL A 459 -4.82 -0.27 0.27
CA VAL A 459 -4.46 -1.59 -0.26
C VAL A 459 -2.99 -1.89 0.03
N ALA A 460 -2.71 -3.10 0.51
CA ALA A 460 -1.36 -3.62 0.64
C ALA A 460 -1.30 -5.04 0.05
N THR A 461 -0.19 -5.38 -0.57
CA THR A 461 0.06 -6.73 -1.09
C THR A 461 1.30 -7.31 -0.44
N SER A 462 1.28 -8.60 -0.16
CA SER A 462 2.46 -9.28 0.37
C SER A 462 3.57 -9.39 -0.68
N PRO A 463 4.84 -9.59 -0.29
CA PRO A 463 5.98 -9.59 -1.22
C PRO A 463 5.84 -10.52 -2.43
N ASN A 464 5.28 -11.72 -2.26
CA ASN A 464 5.05 -12.68 -3.35
C ASN A 464 3.64 -12.56 -3.95
N GLY A 465 2.81 -11.64 -3.46
CA GLY A 465 1.44 -11.44 -3.92
C GLY A 465 0.45 -12.52 -3.48
N ASN A 466 0.83 -13.42 -2.55
CA ASN A 466 -0.08 -14.45 -2.03
C ASN A 466 -1.16 -13.91 -1.09
N ARG A 467 -1.05 -12.63 -0.69
CA ARG A 467 -2.02 -11.91 0.14
C ARG A 467 -2.30 -10.54 -0.45
N ILE A 468 -3.57 -10.16 -0.37
CA ILE A 468 -4.01 -8.78 -0.58
C ILE A 468 -4.79 -8.38 0.66
N ALA A 469 -4.37 -7.29 1.30
CA ALA A 469 -5.05 -6.69 2.42
C ALA A 469 -5.67 -5.36 2.00
N VAL A 470 -6.93 -5.14 2.35
CA VAL A 470 -7.62 -3.86 2.18
C VAL A 470 -8.10 -3.40 3.54
N ALA A 471 -7.52 -2.31 4.04
CA ALA A 471 -8.04 -1.63 5.21
C ALA A 471 -9.16 -0.68 4.81
N ASN A 472 -10.28 -0.76 5.52
CA ASN A 472 -11.37 0.20 5.46
C ASN A 472 -11.70 0.65 6.88
N TRP A 473 -11.30 1.87 7.21
CA TRP A 473 -11.46 2.47 8.53
C TRP A 473 -10.82 1.62 9.64
N LYS A 474 -11.62 0.86 10.40
CA LYS A 474 -11.18 0.02 11.54
C LYS A 474 -11.07 -1.47 11.20
N THR A 475 -11.41 -1.86 9.98
CA THR A 475 -11.48 -3.26 9.56
C THR A 475 -10.47 -3.52 8.45
N VAL A 476 -9.76 -4.65 8.52
CA VAL A 476 -8.89 -5.12 7.44
C VAL A 476 -9.42 -6.43 6.88
N TYR A 477 -9.62 -6.46 5.56
CA TYR A 477 -10.01 -7.64 4.80
C TYR A 477 -8.75 -8.22 4.15
N ILE A 478 -8.46 -9.50 4.35
CA ILE A 478 -7.26 -10.14 3.79
C ILE A 478 -7.67 -11.36 2.98
N TRP A 479 -7.42 -11.31 1.67
CA TRP A 479 -7.63 -12.43 0.77
C TRP A 479 -6.33 -13.20 0.59
N ALA A 480 -6.40 -14.53 0.72
CA ALA A 480 -5.32 -15.42 0.34
C ALA A 480 -5.51 -15.90 -1.11
N LEU A 481 -4.43 -15.94 -1.87
CA LEU A 481 -4.45 -16.35 -3.27
C LEU A 481 -3.15 -17.06 -3.66
N GLU A 482 -3.23 -17.80 -4.76
CA GLU A 482 -2.10 -18.35 -5.51
C GLU A 482 -1.95 -17.59 -6.84
N PRO A 483 -1.01 -16.63 -6.93
CA PRO A 483 -0.84 -15.77 -8.10
C PRO A 483 -0.60 -16.55 -9.40
N GLU A 484 0.28 -17.56 -9.37
CA GLU A 484 0.63 -18.33 -10.57
C GLU A 484 -0.59 -19.05 -11.15
N VAL A 485 -1.42 -19.62 -10.28
CA VAL A 485 -2.67 -20.29 -10.67
C VAL A 485 -3.66 -19.30 -11.27
N LEU A 486 -3.82 -18.10 -10.68
CA LEU A 486 -4.72 -17.08 -11.21
C LEU A 486 -4.24 -16.52 -12.55
N ILE A 487 -2.91 -16.36 -12.72
CA ILE A 487 -2.30 -15.96 -13.99
C ILE A 487 -2.60 -16.96 -15.09
N GLU A 488 -2.58 -18.26 -14.77
CA GLU A 488 -2.92 -19.31 -15.72
C GLU A 488 -4.42 -19.67 -15.72
N GLU A 489 -5.27 -18.77 -15.21
CA GLU A 489 -6.73 -18.89 -15.24
C GLU A 489 -7.26 -20.20 -14.62
N ASN A 490 -6.63 -20.65 -13.53
CA ASN A 490 -6.92 -21.89 -12.83
C ASN A 490 -6.85 -23.15 -13.71
N ALA A 491 -5.93 -23.18 -14.70
CA ALA A 491 -5.79 -24.30 -15.64
C ALA A 491 -5.53 -25.67 -14.96
N THR A 492 -4.94 -25.68 -13.77
CA THR A 492 -4.64 -26.91 -13.01
C THR A 492 -5.80 -27.41 -12.14
N GLY A 493 -6.92 -26.66 -12.06
CA GLY A 493 -8.01 -26.96 -11.15
C GLY A 493 -7.63 -26.80 -9.67
N PHE A 494 -6.64 -25.95 -9.36
CA PHE A 494 -6.23 -25.68 -7.98
C PHE A 494 -7.36 -25.09 -7.14
N TYR A 495 -8.14 -24.15 -7.68
CA TYR A 495 -9.39 -23.71 -7.05
C TYR A 495 -10.54 -24.63 -7.47
N PRO A 496 -11.36 -25.12 -6.54
CA PRO A 496 -12.47 -26.03 -6.85
C PRO A 496 -13.60 -25.32 -7.58
N ASP A 497 -14.50 -26.10 -8.17
CA ASP A 497 -15.66 -25.58 -8.91
C ASP A 497 -16.60 -24.74 -8.03
N SER A 498 -16.71 -25.08 -6.74
CA SER A 498 -17.46 -24.29 -5.75
C SER A 498 -16.91 -22.87 -5.55
N SER A 499 -15.63 -22.64 -5.87
CA SER A 499 -15.02 -21.31 -5.84
C SER A 499 -15.20 -20.53 -7.13
N LYS A 500 -15.75 -21.11 -8.21
CA LYS A 500 -16.00 -20.35 -9.45
C LYS A 500 -17.19 -19.42 -9.26
N LEU A 501 -17.15 -18.26 -9.91
CA LEU A 501 -18.29 -17.34 -9.97
C LEU A 501 -19.50 -17.98 -10.65
N ARG A 502 -19.24 -18.76 -11.70
CA ARG A 502 -20.21 -19.54 -12.48
C ARG A 502 -19.44 -20.64 -13.22
N GLU A 503 -20.05 -21.79 -13.46
CA GLU A 503 -19.35 -22.97 -14.03
C GLU A 503 -18.68 -22.72 -15.39
N ASP A 504 -19.29 -21.89 -16.24
CA ASP A 504 -18.80 -21.51 -17.57
C ASP A 504 -17.75 -20.38 -17.56
N LEU A 505 -17.54 -19.74 -16.40
CA LEU A 505 -16.62 -18.62 -16.26
C LEU A 505 -15.31 -19.08 -15.59
N LYS A 506 -14.19 -18.55 -16.09
CA LYS A 506 -12.86 -18.74 -15.49
C LYS A 506 -12.54 -17.75 -14.36
N VAL A 507 -13.57 -17.24 -13.68
CA VAL A 507 -13.43 -16.23 -12.63
C VAL A 507 -13.61 -16.89 -11.27
N ILE A 508 -12.62 -16.75 -10.40
CA ILE A 508 -12.62 -17.34 -9.05
C ILE A 508 -13.14 -16.33 -8.02
N ASN A 509 -14.07 -16.74 -7.17
CA ASN A 509 -14.45 -16.01 -5.98
C ASN A 509 -13.44 -16.29 -4.85
N LEU A 510 -12.88 -15.23 -4.27
CA LEU A 510 -11.99 -15.30 -3.13
C LEU A 510 -12.67 -14.67 -1.92
N ASP A 511 -12.60 -15.35 -0.78
CA ASP A 511 -13.11 -14.84 0.49
C ASP A 511 -12.00 -14.28 1.37
N PRO A 512 -12.27 -13.18 2.10
CA PRO A 512 -11.32 -12.63 3.03
C PRO A 512 -11.46 -13.28 4.40
N ILE A 513 -10.35 -13.29 5.16
CA ILE A 513 -10.46 -13.16 6.62
C ILE A 513 -10.65 -11.70 6.99
N VAL A 514 -11.30 -11.45 8.12
CA VAL A 514 -11.59 -10.09 8.59
C VAL A 514 -10.92 -9.86 9.93
N LEU A 515 -10.03 -8.87 10.00
CA LEU A 515 -9.39 -8.42 11.23
C LEU A 515 -10.01 -7.12 11.71
N GLN A 516 -10.34 -7.06 13.00
CA GLN A 516 -10.79 -5.83 13.67
C GLN A 516 -9.58 -5.15 14.32
N LEU A 517 -9.26 -3.93 13.88
CA LEU A 517 -8.16 -3.15 14.43
C LEU A 517 -8.55 -2.42 15.72
N ASP A 518 -9.84 -2.11 15.91
CA ASP A 518 -10.35 -1.21 16.96
C ASP A 518 -9.77 0.23 16.89
N ALA A 519 -9.08 0.56 15.79
CA ALA A 519 -8.40 1.84 15.54
C ALA A 519 -8.48 2.19 14.05
N VAL A 520 -8.53 3.48 13.72
CA VAL A 520 -8.59 3.92 12.31
C VAL A 520 -7.23 3.69 11.66
N CYS A 521 -7.19 2.94 10.57
CA CYS A 521 -5.99 2.68 9.79
C CYS A 521 -5.73 3.82 8.81
N PHE A 522 -4.50 4.35 8.83
CA PHE A 522 -4.05 5.40 7.91
C PHE A 522 -2.97 4.93 6.95
N LYS A 523 -2.17 3.92 7.34
CA LYS A 523 -1.17 3.29 6.49
C LYS A 523 -1.14 1.79 6.76
N LEU A 524 -1.00 0.99 5.72
CA LEU A 524 -1.00 -0.46 5.79
C LEU A 524 0.13 -1.00 4.90
N SER A 525 0.89 -1.96 5.41
CA SER A 525 1.94 -2.64 4.62
C SER A 525 2.16 -4.05 5.14
N PHE A 526 2.44 -4.99 4.24
CA PHE A 526 3.10 -6.23 4.65
C PHE A 526 4.57 -5.95 4.96
N THR A 527 5.17 -6.80 5.81
CA THR A 527 6.62 -6.80 6.00
C THR A 527 7.29 -7.58 4.85
N THR A 528 8.56 -7.96 5.01
CA THR A 528 9.24 -8.89 4.10
C THR A 528 8.69 -10.32 4.12
N ARG A 529 7.70 -10.61 4.97
CA ARG A 529 7.03 -11.91 5.09
C ARG A 529 5.57 -11.84 4.66
N GLU A 530 5.07 -12.95 4.11
CA GLU A 530 3.72 -13.05 3.57
C GLU A 530 2.60 -12.86 4.61
N ASP A 531 2.83 -13.33 5.84
CA ASP A 531 1.79 -13.42 6.86
C ASP A 531 1.98 -12.40 8.00
N GLU A 532 2.75 -11.33 7.74
CA GLU A 532 3.05 -10.28 8.72
C GLU A 532 2.61 -8.91 8.21
N LEU A 533 1.67 -8.28 8.92
CA LEU A 533 1.01 -7.05 8.51
C LEU A 533 1.24 -5.94 9.54
N LEU A 534 1.57 -4.74 9.04
CA LEU A 534 1.75 -3.52 9.83
C LEU A 534 0.68 -2.50 9.48
N ALA A 535 0.11 -1.86 10.51
CA ALA A 535 -0.84 -0.77 10.37
C ALA A 535 -0.44 0.42 11.24
N VAL A 536 -0.35 1.61 10.65
CA VAL A 536 -0.24 2.87 11.39
C VAL A 536 -1.65 3.38 11.66
N THR A 537 -2.00 3.54 12.94
CA THR A 537 -3.36 3.88 13.37
C THR A 537 -3.40 5.12 14.25
N ASP A 538 -4.60 5.65 14.51
CA ASP A 538 -4.82 6.72 15.51
C ASP A 538 -4.51 6.30 16.96
N ARG A 539 -4.35 5.00 17.24
CA ARG A 539 -4.01 4.48 18.57
C ARG A 539 -2.55 4.05 18.73
N GLY A 540 -1.78 4.03 17.65
CA GLY A 540 -0.41 3.50 17.67
C GLY A 540 -0.08 2.68 16.43
N LEU A 541 1.07 2.03 16.46
CA LEU A 541 1.49 1.09 15.42
C LEU A 541 1.03 -0.32 15.79
N MET A 542 0.25 -0.95 14.93
CA MET A 542 -0.20 -2.33 15.12
C MET A 542 0.59 -3.28 14.22
N TYR A 543 1.07 -4.35 14.82
CA TYR A 543 1.62 -5.51 14.12
C TYR A 543 0.68 -6.69 14.27
N TRP A 544 0.47 -7.40 13.17
CA TRP A 544 -0.34 -8.62 13.10
C TRP A 544 0.48 -9.76 12.49
N ASP A 545 0.58 -10.86 13.22
CA ASP A 545 1.00 -12.16 12.68
C ASP A 545 -0.25 -12.98 12.38
N ILE A 546 -0.57 -13.11 11.10
CA ILE A 546 -1.72 -13.88 10.58
C ILE A 546 -1.32 -15.30 10.16
N GLY A 547 -0.06 -15.68 10.39
CA GLY A 547 0.47 -16.98 10.01
C GLY A 547 -0.11 -18.14 10.84
N PRO A 548 0.17 -19.38 10.45
CA PRO A 548 -0.32 -20.56 11.15
C PRO A 548 0.19 -20.71 12.59
N GLY A 549 1.28 -20.02 12.93
CA GLY A 549 1.83 -19.96 14.30
C GLY A 549 1.09 -18.99 15.23
N GLY A 550 0.11 -18.26 14.71
CA GLY A 550 -0.71 -17.33 15.50
C GLY A 550 -1.39 -18.03 16.68
N THR A 551 -1.35 -17.36 17.83
CA THR A 551 -1.90 -17.87 19.10
C THR A 551 -3.18 -17.14 19.53
N GLY A 552 -3.62 -16.14 18.78
CA GLY A 552 -4.69 -15.22 19.19
C GLY A 552 -4.23 -14.20 20.24
N ALA A 553 -2.95 -14.14 20.59
CA ALA A 553 -2.45 -13.21 21.60
C ALA A 553 -2.75 -11.75 21.24
N ARG A 554 -3.12 -10.96 22.24
CA ARG A 554 -3.28 -9.50 22.15
C ARG A 554 -2.32 -8.87 23.13
N MET A 555 -1.29 -8.22 22.62
CA MET A 555 -0.24 -7.58 23.42
C MET A 555 -0.21 -6.08 23.17
N THR A 556 0.10 -5.33 24.22
CA THR A 556 0.45 -3.92 24.13
C THR A 556 1.89 -3.76 24.58
N ARG A 557 2.66 -2.94 23.87
CA ARG A 557 4.07 -2.64 24.16
C ARG A 557 4.29 -1.14 24.13
N SER A 558 5.05 -0.66 25.10
CA SER A 558 5.53 0.72 25.11
C SER A 558 6.66 0.88 24.10
N LEU A 559 6.64 1.96 23.33
CA LEU A 559 7.73 2.41 22.46
C LEU A 559 8.71 3.20 23.31
N ASP A 560 9.91 2.66 23.53
CA ASP A 560 11.01 3.46 24.11
C ASP A 560 11.46 4.51 23.09
N LEU A 561 11.15 5.77 23.39
CA LEU A 561 11.44 6.90 22.53
C LEU A 561 12.79 7.56 22.82
N ASP A 562 13.44 7.21 23.94
CA ASP A 562 14.62 7.90 24.48
C ASP A 562 15.92 7.12 24.27
N GLY A 563 15.88 5.97 23.58
CA GLY A 563 17.06 5.23 23.16
C GLY A 563 17.91 4.67 24.31
N ARG A 564 17.41 4.67 25.55
CA ARG A 564 18.06 4.00 26.67
C ARG A 564 17.73 2.52 26.58
N GLY A 565 18.49 1.80 25.75
CA GLY A 565 18.39 0.35 25.62
C GLY A 565 18.16 -0.32 26.98
N GLY A 566 16.94 -0.79 27.22
CA GLY A 566 16.52 -1.20 28.55
C GLY A 566 15.17 -1.88 28.56
N THR A 567 15.21 -3.22 28.51
CA THR A 567 14.20 -4.16 29.02
C THR A 567 12.72 -3.88 28.73
N TRP A 568 12.20 -4.68 27.81
CA TRP A 568 10.79 -4.88 27.52
C TRP A 568 9.95 -5.06 28.79
N VAL A 569 9.12 -4.07 29.12
CA VAL A 569 8.04 -4.27 30.08
C VAL A 569 6.87 -4.90 29.31
N GLN A 570 6.68 -6.20 29.50
CA GLN A 570 5.49 -6.91 29.06
C GLN A 570 4.32 -6.46 29.95
N SER A 571 3.55 -5.45 29.51
CA SER A 571 2.30 -5.11 30.19
C SER A 571 1.22 -6.12 29.79
N ASP A 572 0.54 -6.63 30.81
CA ASP A 572 -0.41 -7.73 30.88
C ASP A 572 -1.16 -8.18 29.62
N ARG A 573 -1.30 -9.51 29.52
CA ARG A 573 -2.31 -10.20 28.70
C ARG A 573 -3.69 -9.74 29.17
N VAL A 574 -4.45 -9.10 28.28
CA VAL A 574 -5.91 -8.95 28.42
C VAL A 574 -6.59 -10.14 27.77
#